data_AF-A0A0R3JTD9-F1
#
_entry.id   AF-A0A0R3JTD9-F1
#
_cell.length_a   1.000
_cell.length_b   1.000
_cell.length_c   1.000
_cell.angle_alpha   90.00
_cell.angle_beta   90.00
_cell.angle_gamma   90.00
#
_symmetry.space_group_name_H-M   'P 1'
#
loop_
_entity.id
_entity.type
_entity.pdbx_description
1 polymer ?
#
loop_
_entity_poly.entity_id
_entity_poly.type
_entity_poly.pdbx_seq_one_letter_code
_entity_poly.pdbx_strand_id
1 'polypeptide(L)'
;MNNLKFALDIGTRTVVGVAYTFEGDKIKIIDEEIIEHRKRAMLDGQVHDISAVSEVVLDVKKNIESRLGVKFDRVSIAAAGRILKTNRARAELSFENSVIIDDDIIKGLKMQALQIAYSNIDDGNKDEAFYCVGYSIVGYLLNDYVITSLEGHKGNKAAVEILATFLPQTVVDSLYSVIEKCNMEVESLTLEPIAALNAVIPKDLRLLNLALVDIGAGTSDIAITKEGTVVAYGMVPFAGDEVTEAICHHLVVDFNTAEMIKLNLNSKKKTLKYVDVLGNKKTVNLDEIKMVIEPVVENMASLISGKIIELNGKSPNAIFLVGGGSQSLSLSKHISKMLNLPEDRVAVRGIEAIKNVIYAGEKLKGPECVTPIGIALNNANLSKTFMGVFVNGKKIKLYNSGNQRISDALALAGFKPSQLIGRSGKSLSFRVNGELRRVYGESSRPCMIIQNGKDAHLMDVINDGDEIFFNPAVDGRDAKVKLGDLLMDGEIAKVNGRPEDLDYEIKDGDEVEIIRESEETVEKVEKKYINISVNGDIIKLEDKLEGYIFVDIFNYIDLDYKNAKNIKMLLNGQNAAFTDKINDGDEITIKINV
;
A
#
# COMPACT_ATOMS: atom_id res chain seq x y z
N MET A 1 20.87 31.51 -15.40
CA MET A 1 19.96 30.41 -15.78
C MET A 1 19.92 29.26 -14.75
N ASN A 2 20.79 29.20 -13.73
CA ASN A 2 20.85 28.11 -12.72
C ASN A 2 19.63 27.93 -11.77
N ASN A 3 18.52 28.65 -11.97
CA ASN A 3 17.31 28.57 -11.13
C ASN A 3 16.04 28.27 -11.93
N LEU A 4 16.17 27.83 -13.18
CA LEU A 4 15.03 27.49 -14.01
C LEU A 4 14.44 26.15 -13.56
N LYS A 5 13.15 26.16 -13.26
CA LYS A 5 12.36 25.01 -12.86
C LYS A 5 11.31 24.68 -13.92
N PHE A 6 10.77 23.46 -13.83
CA PHE A 6 9.80 22.95 -14.76
C PHE A 6 8.60 22.35 -14.02
N ALA A 7 7.40 22.71 -14.46
CA ALA A 7 6.14 22.14 -14.00
C ALA A 7 5.39 21.57 -15.19
N LEU A 8 4.69 20.47 -14.97
CA LEU A 8 3.81 19.83 -15.94
C LEU A 8 2.43 19.61 -15.32
N ASP A 9 1.42 20.00 -16.09
CA ASP A 9 0.05 19.56 -15.91
C ASP A 9 -0.24 18.48 -16.96
N ILE A 10 -0.53 17.25 -16.52
CA ILE A 10 -0.77 16.10 -17.39
C ILE A 10 -2.27 15.83 -17.39
N GLY A 11 -3.01 16.67 -18.12
CA GLY A 11 -4.46 16.60 -18.21
C GLY A 11 -4.97 15.50 -19.16
N THR A 12 -6.28 15.24 -19.09
CA THR A 12 -6.95 14.24 -19.93
C THR A 12 -6.80 14.51 -21.43
N ARG A 13 -6.82 15.79 -21.83
CA ARG A 13 -6.75 16.18 -23.25
C ARG A 13 -5.39 16.73 -23.66
N THR A 14 -4.77 17.51 -22.79
CA THR A 14 -3.52 18.24 -23.09
C THR A 14 -2.48 18.01 -22.01
N VAL A 15 -1.22 18.11 -22.40
CA VAL A 15 -0.10 18.29 -21.47
C VAL A 15 0.36 19.73 -21.58
N VAL A 16 0.40 20.42 -20.45
CA VAL A 16 0.90 21.80 -20.36
C VAL A 16 2.21 21.82 -19.59
N GLY A 17 3.28 22.28 -20.23
CA GLY A 17 4.56 22.50 -19.59
C GLY A 17 4.81 23.98 -19.34
N VAL A 18 5.36 24.29 -18.16
CA VAL A 18 5.65 25.66 -17.72
C VAL A 18 7.08 25.71 -17.18
N ALA A 19 7.93 26.53 -17.80
CA ALA A 19 9.27 26.83 -17.33
C ALA A 19 9.29 28.17 -16.58
N TYR A 20 9.87 28.17 -15.39
CA TYR A 20 9.76 29.32 -14.48
C TYR A 20 10.97 29.51 -13.58
N THR A 21 11.10 30.72 -13.01
CA THR A 21 12.08 31.06 -11.99
C THR A 21 11.41 31.77 -10.82
N PHE A 22 12.03 31.75 -9.64
CA PHE A 22 11.62 32.60 -8.51
C PHE A 22 12.34 33.95 -8.54
N GLU A 23 11.58 35.04 -8.39
CA GLU A 23 12.06 36.41 -8.17
C GLU A 23 11.47 36.92 -6.84
N GLY A 24 12.16 36.63 -5.72
CA GLY A 24 11.61 36.85 -4.38
C GLY A 24 10.41 35.95 -4.11
N ASP A 25 9.29 36.52 -3.66
CA ASP A 25 8.02 35.81 -3.43
C ASP A 25 7.18 35.64 -4.71
N LYS A 26 7.69 36.11 -5.85
CA LYS A 26 7.00 36.02 -7.14
C LYS A 26 7.57 34.91 -7.99
N ILE A 27 6.68 34.26 -8.73
CA ILE A 27 7.07 33.36 -9.80
C ILE A 27 7.13 34.14 -11.11
N LYS A 28 8.18 33.91 -11.90
CA LYS A 28 8.29 34.45 -13.24
C LYS A 28 8.20 33.32 -14.25
N ILE A 29 7.15 33.33 -15.06
CA ILE A 29 6.95 32.38 -16.14
C ILE A 29 7.80 32.83 -17.33
N ILE A 30 8.70 31.96 -17.75
CA ILE A 30 9.70 32.23 -18.80
C ILE A 30 9.23 31.71 -20.14
N ASP A 31 8.69 30.48 -20.17
CA ASP A 31 8.20 29.82 -21.38
C ASP A 31 7.20 28.73 -21.02
N GLU A 32 6.45 28.29 -22.01
CA GLU A 32 5.41 27.29 -21.87
C GLU A 32 5.08 26.60 -23.19
N GLU A 33 4.52 25.40 -23.09
CA GLU A 33 4.08 24.63 -24.23
C GLU A 33 2.83 23.84 -23.90
N ILE A 34 1.91 23.74 -24.85
CA ILE A 34 0.67 22.97 -24.72
C ILE A 34 0.60 22.03 -25.91
N ILE A 35 0.51 20.73 -25.65
CA ILE A 35 0.36 19.73 -26.70
C ILE A 35 -0.82 18.83 -26.35
N GLU A 36 -1.70 18.61 -27.32
CA GLU A 36 -2.82 17.69 -27.17
C GLU A 36 -2.35 16.23 -27.31
N HIS A 37 -2.99 15.31 -26.58
CA HIS A 37 -2.72 13.90 -26.77
C HIS A 37 -3.11 13.46 -28.18
N ARG A 38 -2.21 12.69 -28.83
CA ARG A 38 -2.39 12.15 -30.19
C ARG A 38 -3.57 11.16 -30.28
N LYS A 39 -3.90 10.54 -29.15
CA LYS A 39 -5.00 9.58 -28.97
C LYS A 39 -5.53 9.69 -27.53
N ARG A 40 -6.66 9.05 -27.22
CA ARG A 40 -7.21 8.97 -25.85
C ARG A 40 -6.32 8.09 -24.97
N ALA A 41 -5.24 8.67 -24.44
CA ALA A 41 -4.24 8.01 -23.59
C ALA A 41 -4.48 8.20 -22.09
N MET A 42 -5.31 9.20 -21.76
CA MET A 42 -5.80 9.51 -20.42
C MET A 42 -7.32 9.34 -20.38
N LEU A 43 -7.86 8.95 -19.23
CA LEU A 43 -9.30 8.85 -18.99
C LEU A 43 -9.60 9.28 -17.55
N ASP A 44 -10.54 10.21 -17.36
CA ASP A 44 -10.95 10.73 -16.05
C ASP A 44 -9.77 11.12 -15.14
N GLY A 45 -8.73 11.73 -15.71
CA GLY A 45 -7.52 12.15 -15.00
C GLY A 45 -6.50 11.04 -14.73
N GLN A 46 -6.72 9.81 -15.22
CA GLN A 46 -5.80 8.68 -15.03
C GLN A 46 -5.06 8.32 -16.33
N VAL A 47 -3.82 7.87 -16.17
CA VAL A 47 -2.98 7.37 -17.27
C VAL A 47 -3.42 5.96 -17.66
N HIS A 48 -3.94 5.79 -18.87
CA HIS A 48 -4.28 4.47 -19.44
C HIS A 48 -3.18 3.93 -20.37
N ASP A 49 -2.43 4.81 -21.03
CA ASP A 49 -1.30 4.44 -21.89
C ASP A 49 -0.08 5.29 -21.54
N ILE A 50 0.80 4.71 -20.70
CA ILE A 50 2.03 5.36 -20.23
C ILE A 50 2.91 5.79 -21.41
N SER A 51 3.05 4.97 -22.44
CA SER A 51 3.94 5.28 -23.56
C SER A 51 3.43 6.47 -24.37
N ALA A 52 2.13 6.51 -24.66
CA ALA A 52 1.52 7.60 -25.41
C ALA A 52 1.57 8.93 -24.65
N VAL A 53 1.33 8.93 -23.33
CA VAL A 53 1.48 10.14 -22.51
C VAL A 53 2.95 10.59 -22.46
N SER A 54 3.89 9.65 -22.32
CA SER A 54 5.33 9.96 -22.29
C SER A 54 5.83 10.61 -23.57
N GLU A 55 5.33 10.20 -24.74
CA GLU A 55 5.67 10.83 -26.02
C GLU A 55 5.27 12.32 -26.04
N VAL A 56 4.07 12.64 -25.56
CA VAL A 56 3.56 14.02 -25.51
C VAL A 56 4.34 14.85 -24.50
N VAL A 57 4.61 14.30 -23.32
CA VAL A 57 5.45 14.96 -22.29
C VAL A 57 6.86 15.24 -22.80
N LEU A 58 7.46 14.29 -23.54
CA LEU A 58 8.75 14.47 -24.18
C LEU A 58 8.73 15.58 -25.23
N ASP A 59 7.68 15.67 -26.04
CA ASP A 59 7.52 16.72 -27.04
C ASP A 59 7.41 18.11 -26.36
N VAL A 60 6.60 18.23 -25.29
CA VAL A 60 6.48 19.45 -24.48
C VAL A 60 7.84 19.86 -23.90
N LYS A 61 8.54 18.92 -23.25
CA LYS A 61 9.87 19.12 -22.67
C LYS A 61 10.85 19.61 -23.73
N LYS A 62 11.00 18.87 -24.84
CA LYS A 62 11.96 19.18 -25.92
C LYS A 62 11.71 20.53 -26.57
N ASN A 63 10.44 20.89 -26.77
CA ASN A 63 10.07 22.17 -27.37
C ASN A 63 10.52 23.36 -26.51
N ILE A 64 10.32 23.28 -25.19
CA ILE A 64 10.76 24.31 -24.25
C ILE A 64 12.29 24.30 -24.10
N GLU A 65 12.90 23.12 -23.93
CA GLU A 65 14.37 22.97 -23.83
C GLU A 65 15.08 23.55 -25.06
N SER A 66 14.55 23.31 -26.26
CA SER A 66 15.09 23.84 -27.51
C SER A 66 15.03 25.37 -27.58
N ARG A 67 13.91 25.98 -27.14
CA ARG A 67 13.75 27.44 -27.13
C ARG A 67 14.63 28.12 -26.08
N LEU A 68 14.83 27.48 -24.94
CA LEU A 68 15.57 28.05 -23.81
C LEU A 68 17.06 27.67 -23.80
N GLY A 69 17.47 26.65 -24.56
CA GLY A 69 18.84 26.14 -24.57
C GLY A 69 19.25 25.47 -23.25
N VAL A 70 18.32 24.78 -22.59
CA VAL A 70 18.49 24.16 -21.26
C VAL A 70 18.08 22.69 -21.27
N LYS A 71 18.36 21.97 -20.18
CA LYS A 71 17.80 20.65 -19.92
C LYS A 71 17.07 20.63 -18.58
N PHE A 72 15.95 19.92 -18.55
CA PHE A 72 15.20 19.66 -17.33
C PHE A 72 15.36 18.20 -16.92
N ASP A 73 15.98 18.00 -15.76
CA ASP A 73 16.14 16.67 -15.15
C ASP A 73 15.14 16.45 -14.00
N ARG A 74 14.42 17.51 -13.60
CA ARG A 74 13.43 17.47 -12.52
C ARG A 74 12.16 18.22 -12.91
N VAL A 75 11.02 17.75 -12.41
CA VAL A 75 9.72 18.32 -12.75
C VAL A 75 8.72 18.26 -11.59
N SER A 76 7.92 19.31 -11.46
CA SER A 76 6.75 19.33 -10.59
C SER A 76 5.52 18.88 -11.35
N ILE A 77 4.72 18.00 -10.77
CA ILE A 77 3.48 17.53 -11.39
C ILE A 77 2.29 17.65 -10.43
N ALA A 78 1.09 17.65 -10.99
CA ALA A 78 -0.12 17.37 -10.25
C ALA A 78 -0.78 16.08 -10.72
N ALA A 79 -1.54 15.46 -9.81
CA ALA A 79 -2.47 14.40 -10.14
C ALA A 79 -3.91 14.94 -10.09
N ALA A 80 -4.67 14.64 -11.13
CA ALA A 80 -6.12 14.44 -11.08
C ALA A 80 -6.41 13.00 -10.62
N GLY A 81 -7.63 12.71 -10.17
CA GLY A 81 -7.95 11.30 -9.94
C GLY A 81 -9.36 10.99 -9.47
N ARG A 82 -10.08 10.19 -10.28
CA ARG A 82 -11.45 9.66 -10.10
C ARG A 82 -11.84 9.22 -8.68
N ILE A 83 -10.89 8.73 -7.89
CA ILE A 83 -11.10 8.23 -6.53
C ILE A 83 -10.20 9.05 -5.60
N LEU A 84 -10.77 10.12 -5.05
CA LEU A 84 -10.09 10.96 -4.07
C LEU A 84 -10.74 10.71 -2.70
N LYS A 85 -9.95 10.21 -1.75
CA LYS A 85 -10.38 10.08 -0.36
C LYS A 85 -9.76 11.20 0.46
N THR A 86 -10.57 11.87 1.28
CA THR A 86 -10.07 12.82 2.28
C THR A 86 -10.33 12.30 3.68
N ASN A 87 -9.41 12.54 4.61
CA ASN A 87 -9.60 12.23 6.02
C ASN A 87 -9.13 13.39 6.88
N ARG A 88 -9.96 13.76 7.87
CA ARG A 88 -9.56 14.69 8.91
C ARG A 88 -8.95 13.93 10.06
N ALA A 89 -7.78 14.40 10.50
CA ALA A 89 -7.10 13.83 11.65
C ALA A 89 -6.55 14.93 12.55
N ARG A 90 -6.60 14.68 13.86
CA ARG A 90 -6.02 15.53 14.88
C ARG A 90 -4.97 14.74 15.65
N ALA A 91 -3.80 15.34 15.82
CA ALA A 91 -2.79 14.85 16.74
C ALA A 91 -2.53 15.88 17.84
N GLU A 92 -2.11 15.39 18.99
CA GLU A 92 -1.96 16.18 20.20
C GLU A 92 -0.78 15.66 21.03
N LEU A 93 -0.03 16.60 21.59
CA LEU A 93 1.05 16.35 22.54
C LEU A 93 0.77 17.13 23.82
N SER A 94 0.93 16.46 24.95
CA SER A 94 0.86 17.06 26.28
C SER A 94 2.22 16.99 26.95
N PHE A 95 2.58 18.05 27.66
CA PHE A 95 3.87 18.22 28.32
C PHE A 95 3.64 18.40 29.82
N GLU A 96 4.45 17.74 30.65
CA GLU A 96 4.37 17.88 32.12
C GLU A 96 4.62 19.33 32.55
N ASN A 97 5.55 20.00 31.88
CA ASN A 97 5.88 21.40 32.08
C ASN A 97 5.62 22.20 30.82
N SER A 98 5.39 23.51 30.98
CA SER A 98 5.19 24.40 29.85
C SER A 98 6.49 24.55 29.03
N VAL A 99 6.46 24.11 27.77
CA VAL A 99 7.59 24.13 26.82
C VAL A 99 7.34 25.13 25.70
N ILE A 100 8.41 25.61 25.08
CA ILE A 100 8.33 26.37 23.83
C ILE A 100 8.09 25.36 22.71
N ILE A 101 7.12 25.64 21.85
CA ILE A 101 6.80 24.80 20.70
C ILE A 101 7.71 25.21 19.54
N ASP A 102 8.67 24.34 19.24
CA ASP A 102 9.59 24.50 18.12
C ASP A 102 9.11 23.74 16.87
N ASP A 103 9.87 23.88 15.78
CA ASP A 103 9.55 23.26 14.49
C ASP A 103 9.56 21.73 14.56
N ASP A 104 10.39 21.13 15.42
CA ASP A 104 10.46 19.67 15.58
C ASP A 104 9.20 19.11 16.23
N ILE A 105 8.68 19.78 17.28
CA ILE A 105 7.37 19.44 17.88
C ILE A 105 6.25 19.57 16.84
N ILE A 106 6.26 20.64 16.04
CA ILE A 106 5.24 20.87 15.02
C ILE A 106 5.28 19.79 13.93
N LYS A 107 6.48 19.42 13.46
CA LYS A 107 6.67 18.31 12.52
C LYS A 107 6.18 16.99 13.09
N GLY A 108 6.52 16.69 14.35
CA GLY A 108 6.05 15.49 15.05
C GLY A 108 4.53 15.40 15.15
N LEU A 109 3.87 16.51 15.51
CA LEU A 109 2.40 16.61 15.52
C LEU A 109 1.79 16.37 14.14
N LYS A 110 2.31 17.03 13.10
CA LYS A 110 1.84 16.85 11.72
C LYS A 110 1.96 15.38 11.28
N MET A 111 3.08 14.75 11.61
CA MET A 111 3.34 13.34 11.29
C MET A 111 2.35 12.40 11.98
N GLN A 112 2.11 12.59 13.28
CA GLN A 112 1.12 11.80 14.01
C GLN A 112 -0.28 11.97 13.41
N ALA A 113 -0.65 13.20 13.04
CA ALA A 113 -1.95 13.46 12.41
C ALA A 113 -2.05 12.75 11.04
N LEU A 114 -0.99 12.77 10.23
CA LEU A 114 -0.93 12.05 8.96
C LEU A 114 -1.05 10.53 9.15
N GLN A 115 -0.38 9.97 10.17
CA GLN A 115 -0.45 8.54 10.46
C GLN A 115 -1.87 8.13 10.90
N ILE A 116 -2.52 8.94 11.75
CA ILE A 116 -3.92 8.74 12.12
C ILE A 116 -4.81 8.79 10.86
N ALA A 117 -4.59 9.78 9.98
CA ALA A 117 -5.36 9.91 8.76
C ALA A 117 -5.19 8.70 7.82
N TYR A 118 -3.97 8.19 7.68
CA TYR A 118 -3.67 7.02 6.87
C TYR A 118 -4.37 5.77 7.42
N SER A 119 -4.25 5.51 8.73
CA SER A 119 -4.90 4.37 9.39
C SER A 119 -6.43 4.40 9.29
N ASN A 120 -7.04 5.59 9.20
CA ASN A 120 -8.49 5.73 9.03
C ASN A 120 -8.97 5.42 7.59
N ILE A 121 -8.07 5.40 6.62
CA ILE A 121 -8.39 5.08 5.21
C ILE A 121 -8.06 3.61 4.89
N ASP A 122 -7.12 3.03 5.63
CA ASP A 122 -6.74 1.63 5.52
C ASP A 122 -7.82 0.73 6.15
N ASP A 123 -8.84 0.41 5.36
CA ASP A 123 -9.98 -0.42 5.77
C ASP A 123 -9.62 -1.91 5.93
N GLY A 124 -8.33 -2.29 5.86
CA GLY A 124 -7.87 -3.67 5.96
C GLY A 124 -8.15 -4.55 4.72
N ASN A 125 -8.80 -4.00 3.70
CA ASN A 125 -8.97 -4.63 2.39
C ASN A 125 -7.65 -4.52 1.60
N LYS A 126 -7.07 -5.67 1.27
CA LYS A 126 -5.71 -5.79 0.69
C LYS A 126 -5.58 -5.41 -0.79
N ASP A 127 -6.67 -5.07 -1.48
CA ASP A 127 -6.67 -5.05 -2.94
C ASP A 127 -6.23 -3.70 -3.56
N GLU A 128 -6.30 -2.58 -2.83
CA GLU A 128 -5.89 -1.27 -3.38
C GLU A 128 -5.24 -0.37 -2.33
N ALA A 129 -3.93 -0.16 -2.46
CA ALA A 129 -3.16 0.73 -1.59
C ALA A 129 -3.40 2.21 -1.94
N PHE A 130 -3.41 3.07 -0.93
CA PHE A 130 -3.57 4.52 -1.10
C PHE A 130 -2.28 5.27 -0.77
N TYR A 131 -2.00 6.30 -1.57
CA TYR A 131 -0.88 7.21 -1.41
C TYR A 131 -1.36 8.56 -0.90
N CYS A 132 -0.76 9.07 0.19
CA CYS A 132 -1.03 10.44 0.65
C CYS A 132 -0.35 11.45 -0.29
N VAL A 133 -1.15 12.14 -1.09
CA VAL A 133 -0.66 13.11 -2.09
C VAL A 133 -0.50 14.52 -1.52
N GLY A 134 -1.09 14.80 -0.36
CA GLY A 134 -0.97 16.08 0.29
C GLY A 134 -1.90 16.22 1.50
N TYR A 135 -1.68 17.28 2.27
CA TYR A 135 -2.55 17.65 3.37
C TYR A 135 -2.63 19.16 3.51
N SER A 136 -3.75 19.64 4.06
CA SER A 136 -3.95 21.03 4.45
C SER A 136 -4.05 21.11 5.97
N ILE A 137 -3.43 22.13 6.58
CA ILE A 137 -3.60 22.39 8.01
C ILE A 137 -4.96 23.06 8.20
N VAL A 138 -5.85 22.39 8.93
CA VAL A 138 -7.16 22.94 9.30
C VAL A 138 -6.98 23.99 10.39
N GLY A 139 -6.18 23.68 11.41
CA GLY A 139 -5.86 24.63 12.47
C GLY A 139 -4.89 24.08 13.49
N TYR A 140 -4.45 24.97 14.37
CA TYR A 140 -3.63 24.64 15.52
C TYR A 140 -4.38 24.92 16.81
N LEU A 141 -4.07 24.14 17.85
CA LEU A 141 -4.55 24.42 19.20
C LEU A 141 -3.37 24.45 20.17
N LEU A 142 -3.36 25.44 21.05
CA LEU A 142 -2.44 25.54 22.17
C LEU A 142 -3.27 25.62 23.45
N ASN A 143 -3.09 24.65 24.35
CA ASN A 143 -3.90 24.51 25.56
C ASN A 143 -5.42 24.55 25.25
N ASP A 144 -5.82 23.87 24.18
CA ASP A 144 -7.19 23.81 23.65
C ASP A 144 -7.76 25.12 23.05
N TYR A 145 -6.96 26.20 23.00
CA TYR A 145 -7.32 27.43 22.29
C TYR A 145 -6.86 27.39 20.84
N VAL A 146 -7.75 27.75 19.92
CA VAL A 146 -7.42 27.85 18.49
C VAL A 146 -6.45 29.01 18.25
N ILE A 147 -5.33 28.71 17.59
CA ILE A 147 -4.34 29.71 17.18
C ILE A 147 -3.91 29.52 15.72
N THR A 148 -3.30 30.55 15.13
CA THR A 148 -2.88 30.55 13.73
C THR A 148 -1.54 29.84 13.48
N SER A 149 -0.66 29.82 14.47
CA SER A 149 0.67 29.19 14.39
C SER A 149 1.13 28.74 15.77
N LEU A 150 1.76 27.56 15.86
CA LEU A 150 2.36 27.07 17.11
C LEU A 150 3.77 27.60 17.37
N GLU A 151 4.51 27.95 16.32
CA GLU A 151 5.95 28.23 16.41
C GLU A 151 6.25 29.37 17.40
N GLY A 152 7.16 29.08 18.35
CA GLY A 152 7.60 30.04 19.37
C GLY A 152 6.61 30.26 20.52
N HIS A 153 5.39 29.74 20.45
CA HIS A 153 4.46 29.80 21.58
C HIS A 153 4.90 28.88 22.71
N LYS A 154 4.53 29.23 23.94
CA LYS A 154 4.82 28.43 25.13
C LYS A 154 3.52 27.85 25.71
N GLY A 155 3.46 26.53 25.90
CA GLY A 155 2.25 25.84 26.36
C GLY A 155 2.54 24.49 26.98
N ASN A 156 1.54 23.90 27.62
CA ASN A 156 1.61 22.54 28.17
C ASN A 156 0.88 21.52 27.30
N LYS A 157 0.19 21.99 26.25
CA LYS A 157 -0.53 21.13 25.30
C LYS A 157 -0.54 21.77 23.92
N ALA A 158 -0.20 21.01 22.89
CA ALA A 158 -0.21 21.47 21.50
C ALA A 158 -0.90 20.43 20.62
N ALA A 159 -1.72 20.89 19.67
CA ALA A 159 -2.39 20.02 18.71
C ALA A 159 -2.40 20.63 17.31
N VAL A 160 -2.46 19.77 16.32
CA VAL A 160 -2.70 20.12 14.92
C VAL A 160 -3.87 19.31 14.39
N GLU A 161 -4.77 19.97 13.68
CA GLU A 161 -5.78 19.32 12.85
C GLU A 161 -5.40 19.47 11.38
N ILE A 162 -5.44 18.37 10.64
CA ILE A 162 -5.16 18.34 9.21
C ILE A 162 -6.34 17.73 8.45
N LEU A 163 -6.43 18.10 7.17
CA LEU A 163 -7.21 17.40 6.15
C LEU A 163 -6.21 16.76 5.19
N ALA A 164 -6.02 15.45 5.33
CA ALA A 164 -5.15 14.68 4.45
C ALA A 164 -5.94 14.12 3.26
N THR A 165 -5.29 14.05 2.10
CA THR A 165 -5.88 13.58 0.85
C THR A 165 -5.07 12.43 0.27
N PHE A 166 -5.80 11.43 -0.23
CA PHE A 166 -5.25 10.17 -0.69
C PHE A 166 -5.76 9.82 -2.08
N LEU A 167 -4.87 9.29 -2.92
CA LEU A 167 -5.18 8.71 -4.23
C LEU A 167 -4.77 7.23 -4.27
N PRO A 168 -5.36 6.41 -5.15
CA PRO A 168 -4.85 5.06 -5.40
C PRO A 168 -3.37 5.08 -5.80
N GLN A 169 -2.58 4.17 -5.24
CA GLN A 169 -1.15 4.06 -5.50
C GLN A 169 -0.86 3.87 -7.01
N THR A 170 -1.72 3.13 -7.70
CA THR A 170 -1.64 2.85 -9.14
C THR A 170 -1.65 4.12 -10.00
N VAL A 171 -2.45 5.12 -9.61
CA VAL A 171 -2.52 6.43 -10.30
C VAL A 171 -1.19 7.17 -10.16
N VAL A 172 -0.64 7.18 -8.94
CA VAL A 172 0.65 7.81 -8.65
C VAL A 172 1.78 7.11 -9.39
N ASP A 173 1.86 5.79 -9.33
CA ASP A 173 2.92 5.00 -9.98
C ASP A 173 2.91 5.17 -11.50
N SER A 174 1.72 5.32 -12.10
CA SER A 174 1.59 5.56 -13.53
C SER A 174 2.15 6.92 -13.95
N LEU A 175 1.90 7.98 -13.17
CA LEU A 175 2.50 9.30 -13.40
C LEU A 175 4.02 9.27 -13.24
N TYR A 176 4.53 8.59 -12.21
CA TYR A 176 5.98 8.43 -12.03
C TYR A 176 6.62 7.70 -13.21
N SER A 177 5.98 6.63 -13.69
CA SER A 177 6.44 5.87 -14.85
C SER A 177 6.51 6.72 -16.12
N VAL A 178 5.54 7.63 -16.33
CA VAL A 178 5.56 8.59 -17.44
C VAL A 178 6.77 9.51 -17.32
N ILE A 179 6.99 10.10 -16.15
CA ILE A 179 8.09 11.05 -15.92
C ILE A 179 9.46 10.38 -16.03
N GLU A 180 9.62 9.17 -15.50
CA GLU A 180 10.86 8.38 -15.60
C GLU A 180 11.19 8.06 -17.07
N LYS A 181 10.21 7.66 -17.88
CA LYS A 181 10.40 7.47 -19.35
C LYS A 181 10.83 8.74 -20.08
N CYS A 182 10.57 9.91 -19.50
CA CYS A 182 10.98 11.20 -20.06
C CYS A 182 12.38 11.65 -19.59
N ASN A 183 13.12 10.78 -18.88
CA ASN A 183 14.40 11.07 -18.24
C ASN A 183 14.30 12.31 -17.33
N MET A 184 13.31 12.33 -16.45
CA MET A 184 13.14 13.32 -15.40
C MET A 184 12.83 12.64 -14.07
N GLU A 185 13.11 13.33 -12.97
CA GLU A 185 12.67 12.96 -11.62
C GLU A 185 11.51 13.85 -11.19
N VAL A 186 10.54 13.28 -10.48
CA VAL A 186 9.46 14.08 -9.86
C VAL A 186 10.03 14.83 -8.64
N GLU A 187 10.14 16.16 -8.74
CA GLU A 187 10.57 17.03 -7.63
C GLU A 187 9.45 17.20 -6.60
N SER A 188 8.20 17.29 -7.06
CA SER A 188 7.03 17.37 -6.20
C SER A 188 5.77 16.89 -6.91
N LEU A 189 4.89 16.23 -6.16
CA LEU A 189 3.54 15.89 -6.59
C LEU A 189 2.53 16.64 -5.71
N THR A 190 1.55 17.29 -6.34
CA THR A 190 0.39 17.91 -5.66
C THR A 190 -0.91 17.41 -6.28
N LEU A 191 -2.04 17.85 -5.75
CA LEU A 191 -3.33 17.75 -6.44
C LEU A 191 -3.61 19.01 -7.25
N GLU A 192 -4.26 18.85 -8.40
CA GLU A 192 -4.76 19.94 -9.24
C GLU A 192 -5.64 20.94 -8.45
N PRO A 193 -6.67 20.52 -7.69
CA PRO A 193 -7.47 21.45 -6.90
C PRO A 193 -6.66 22.18 -5.82
N ILE A 194 -5.56 21.61 -5.32
CA ILE A 194 -4.66 22.30 -4.36
C ILE A 194 -3.82 23.36 -5.08
N ALA A 195 -3.27 23.02 -6.25
CA ALA A 195 -2.50 23.93 -7.09
C ALA A 195 -3.34 25.13 -7.51
N ALA A 196 -4.51 24.88 -8.09
CA ALA A 196 -5.43 25.91 -8.55
C ALA A 196 -5.94 26.78 -7.38
N LEU A 197 -6.23 26.18 -6.22
CA LEU A 197 -6.67 26.93 -5.03
C LEU A 197 -5.59 27.88 -4.51
N ASN A 198 -4.35 27.41 -4.44
CA ASN A 198 -3.24 28.24 -3.97
C ASN A 198 -2.93 29.38 -4.96
N ALA A 199 -3.19 29.19 -6.25
CA ALA A 199 -3.04 30.24 -7.26
C ALA A 199 -4.13 31.32 -7.15
N VAL A 200 -5.40 30.94 -6.99
CA VAL A 200 -6.55 31.86 -7.17
C VAL A 200 -7.19 32.31 -5.86
N ILE A 201 -7.15 31.48 -4.80
CA ILE A 201 -7.76 31.76 -3.49
C ILE A 201 -6.67 31.91 -2.41
N PRO A 202 -6.10 33.11 -2.24
CA PRO A 202 -5.12 33.38 -1.18
C PRO A 202 -5.70 33.14 0.22
N LYS A 203 -4.82 32.89 1.20
CA LYS A 203 -5.20 32.50 2.57
C LYS A 203 -6.21 33.46 3.22
N ASP A 204 -6.07 34.77 3.00
CA ASP A 204 -6.96 35.78 3.60
C ASP A 204 -8.43 35.66 3.14
N LEU A 205 -8.67 35.10 1.94
CA LEU A 205 -10.03 34.86 1.44
C LEU A 205 -10.64 33.56 1.99
N ARG A 206 -9.84 32.65 2.55
CA ARG A 206 -10.31 31.33 3.02
C ARG A 206 -11.18 31.39 4.27
N LEU A 207 -11.27 32.56 4.92
CA LEU A 207 -12.26 32.83 5.95
C LEU A 207 -13.70 32.75 5.41
N LEU A 208 -13.89 33.11 4.15
CA LEU A 208 -15.17 33.02 3.46
C LEU A 208 -15.48 31.58 3.06
N ASN A 209 -16.78 31.25 3.00
CA ASN A 209 -17.23 29.98 2.46
C ASN A 209 -17.14 30.02 0.93
N LEU A 210 -16.06 29.56 0.33
CA LEU A 210 -15.83 29.63 -1.12
C LEU A 210 -15.70 28.22 -1.70
N ALA A 211 -16.11 28.05 -2.96
CA ALA A 211 -15.78 26.88 -3.74
C ALA A 211 -14.88 27.26 -4.92
N LEU A 212 -13.82 26.50 -5.13
CA LEU A 212 -13.09 26.46 -6.39
C LEU A 212 -13.52 25.22 -7.16
N VAL A 213 -13.83 25.37 -8.44
CA VAL A 213 -14.09 24.25 -9.35
C VAL A 213 -13.17 24.35 -10.55
N ASP A 214 -12.22 23.43 -10.66
CA ASP A 214 -11.36 23.27 -11.83
C ASP A 214 -12.00 22.31 -12.81
N ILE A 215 -12.48 22.82 -13.94
CA ILE A 215 -13.25 22.06 -14.93
C ILE A 215 -12.33 21.82 -16.12
N GLY A 216 -11.76 20.62 -16.17
CA GLY A 216 -10.90 20.15 -17.23
C GLY A 216 -11.69 19.55 -18.40
N ALA A 217 -11.02 18.66 -19.12
CA ALA A 217 -11.62 17.90 -20.22
C ALA A 217 -12.44 16.71 -19.70
N GLY A 218 -11.87 15.85 -18.84
CA GLY A 218 -12.57 14.68 -18.30
C GLY A 218 -13.13 14.85 -16.89
N THR A 219 -12.61 15.77 -16.09
CA THR A 219 -12.92 15.88 -14.65
C THR A 219 -13.23 17.32 -14.25
N SER A 220 -14.08 17.45 -13.22
CA SER A 220 -14.33 18.70 -12.51
C SER A 220 -13.90 18.54 -11.05
N ASP A 221 -12.77 19.11 -10.68
CA ASP A 221 -12.15 19.01 -9.37
C ASP A 221 -12.57 20.16 -8.45
N ILE A 222 -12.95 19.87 -7.21
CA ILE A 222 -13.61 20.80 -6.30
C ILE A 222 -12.79 20.95 -5.01
N ALA A 223 -12.56 22.19 -4.60
CA ALA A 223 -12.02 22.53 -3.28
C ALA A 223 -12.94 23.53 -2.56
N ILE A 224 -13.22 23.26 -1.28
CA ILE A 224 -14.07 24.11 -0.44
C ILE A 224 -13.24 24.75 0.66
N THR A 225 -13.34 26.07 0.82
CA THR A 225 -12.72 26.81 1.93
C THR A 225 -13.77 27.41 2.84
N LYS A 226 -13.51 27.41 4.15
CA LYS A 226 -14.24 28.20 5.16
C LYS A 226 -13.39 28.27 6.43
N GLU A 227 -13.65 29.25 7.29
CA GLU A 227 -12.99 29.36 8.61
C GLU A 227 -11.45 29.46 8.53
N GLY A 228 -10.94 29.99 7.42
CA GLY A 228 -9.51 30.26 7.23
C GLY A 228 -8.73 29.09 6.63
N THR A 229 -9.39 27.96 6.35
CA THR A 229 -8.74 26.76 5.83
C THR A 229 -9.54 26.05 4.74
N VAL A 230 -8.95 25.00 4.17
CA VAL A 230 -9.61 24.08 3.24
C VAL A 230 -10.30 23.00 4.04
N VAL A 231 -11.61 22.81 3.80
CA VAL A 231 -12.44 21.92 4.61
C VAL A 231 -12.83 20.63 3.91
N ALA A 232 -12.77 20.62 2.58
CA ALA A 232 -13.11 19.47 1.75
C ALA A 232 -12.45 19.56 0.36
N TYR A 233 -12.13 18.40 -0.20
CA TYR A 233 -11.82 18.20 -1.60
C TYR A 233 -12.76 17.13 -2.16
N GLY A 234 -13.08 17.20 -3.44
CA GLY A 234 -13.78 16.14 -4.15
C GLY A 234 -13.75 16.39 -5.64
N MET A 235 -14.46 15.55 -6.40
CA MET A 235 -14.52 15.71 -7.84
C MET A 235 -15.82 15.16 -8.43
N VAL A 236 -16.03 15.49 -9.70
CA VAL A 236 -17.03 14.89 -10.57
C VAL A 236 -16.33 14.38 -11.85
N PRO A 237 -16.46 13.09 -12.22
CA PRO A 237 -15.95 12.56 -13.49
C PRO A 237 -16.90 12.93 -14.64
N PHE A 238 -17.13 14.23 -14.83
CA PHE A 238 -17.99 14.80 -15.86
C PHE A 238 -17.53 16.24 -16.13
N ALA A 239 -17.10 16.52 -17.36
CA ALA A 239 -16.54 17.81 -17.73
C ALA A 239 -16.61 18.06 -19.26
N GLY A 240 -15.67 18.82 -19.81
CA GLY A 240 -15.73 19.32 -21.19
C GLY A 240 -15.80 18.27 -22.31
N ASP A 241 -15.35 17.04 -22.08
CA ASP A 241 -15.39 15.94 -23.06
C ASP A 241 -16.84 15.51 -23.35
N GLU A 242 -17.72 15.56 -22.37
CA GLU A 242 -19.14 15.20 -22.50
C GLU A 242 -19.86 16.11 -23.50
N VAL A 243 -19.49 17.40 -23.49
CA VAL A 243 -19.98 18.38 -24.47
C VAL A 243 -19.48 18.04 -25.86
N THR A 244 -18.22 17.61 -25.98
CA THR A 244 -17.63 17.20 -27.27
C THR A 244 -18.26 15.93 -27.79
N GLU A 245 -18.47 14.93 -26.93
CA GLU A 245 -19.12 13.65 -27.28
C GLU A 245 -20.57 13.89 -27.75
N ALA A 246 -21.31 14.79 -27.13
CA ALA A 246 -22.65 15.17 -27.60
C ALA A 246 -22.64 15.73 -29.04
N ILE A 247 -21.64 16.56 -29.37
CA ILE A 247 -21.46 17.09 -30.74
C ILE A 247 -21.04 15.96 -31.70
N CYS A 248 -20.16 15.05 -31.27
CA CYS A 248 -19.75 13.88 -32.05
C CYS A 248 -20.96 13.04 -32.47
N HIS A 249 -21.84 12.71 -31.51
CA HIS A 249 -23.01 11.88 -31.76
C HIS A 249 -24.05 12.59 -32.64
N HIS A 250 -24.27 13.88 -32.43
CA HIS A 250 -25.25 14.65 -33.21
C HIS A 250 -24.81 14.83 -34.68
N LEU A 251 -23.54 15.17 -34.91
CA LEU A 251 -23.03 15.46 -36.26
C LEU A 251 -22.37 14.26 -36.95
N VAL A 252 -22.14 13.17 -36.23
CA VAL A 252 -21.43 11.97 -36.69
C VAL A 252 -20.03 12.34 -37.21
N VAL A 253 -19.28 13.05 -36.37
CA VAL A 253 -17.91 13.52 -36.63
C VAL A 253 -16.93 12.86 -35.68
N ASP A 254 -15.64 12.88 -36.03
CA ASP A 254 -14.60 12.51 -35.09
C ASP A 254 -14.48 13.56 -33.96
N PHE A 255 -13.83 13.15 -32.86
CA PHE A 255 -13.70 13.96 -31.66
C PHE A 255 -12.97 15.28 -31.90
N ASN A 256 -11.92 15.31 -32.73
CA ASN A 256 -11.16 16.53 -32.99
C ASN A 256 -12.01 17.54 -33.78
N THR A 257 -12.79 17.05 -34.74
CA THR A 257 -13.75 17.87 -35.49
C THR A 257 -14.85 18.43 -34.57
N ALA A 258 -15.40 17.61 -33.66
CA ALA A 258 -16.36 18.08 -32.66
C ALA A 258 -15.76 19.13 -31.71
N GLU A 259 -14.53 18.93 -31.25
CA GLU A 259 -13.84 19.87 -30.36
C GLU A 259 -13.63 21.23 -31.04
N MET A 260 -13.19 21.20 -32.30
CA MET A 260 -13.06 22.42 -33.11
C MET A 260 -14.38 23.18 -33.22
N ILE A 261 -15.50 22.47 -33.41
CA ILE A 261 -16.84 23.07 -33.43
C ILE A 261 -17.18 23.66 -32.06
N LYS A 262 -16.95 22.91 -30.96
CA LYS A 262 -17.18 23.34 -29.57
C LYS A 262 -16.47 24.66 -29.25
N LEU A 263 -15.17 24.75 -29.55
CA LEU A 263 -14.35 25.93 -29.29
C LEU A 263 -14.83 27.17 -30.07
N ASN A 264 -15.52 26.99 -31.20
CA ASN A 264 -16.05 28.09 -32.00
C ASN A 264 -17.47 28.53 -31.59
N LEU A 265 -18.13 27.89 -30.62
CA LEU A 265 -19.52 28.22 -30.22
C LEU A 265 -19.67 29.64 -29.63
N ASN A 266 -18.60 30.16 -29.01
CA ASN A 266 -18.52 31.54 -28.50
C ASN A 266 -18.07 32.56 -29.56
N SER A 267 -17.77 32.13 -30.78
CA SER A 267 -17.33 33.03 -31.86
C SER A 267 -18.50 33.84 -32.43
N LYS A 268 -18.18 34.92 -33.17
CA LYS A 268 -19.17 35.70 -33.93
C LYS A 268 -19.72 34.95 -35.15
N LYS A 269 -19.19 33.77 -35.49
CA LYS A 269 -19.65 32.98 -36.64
C LYS A 269 -21.02 32.38 -36.33
N LYS A 270 -21.87 32.29 -37.34
CA LYS A 270 -23.16 31.58 -37.25
C LYS A 270 -23.07 30.14 -37.72
N THR A 271 -22.12 29.85 -38.61
CA THR A 271 -21.99 28.52 -39.21
C THR A 271 -20.53 28.11 -39.33
N LEU A 272 -20.29 26.80 -39.38
CA LEU A 272 -18.98 26.20 -39.63
C LEU A 272 -19.08 25.10 -40.67
N LYS A 273 -18.06 24.99 -41.52
CA LYS A 273 -17.89 23.86 -42.42
C LYS A 273 -17.12 22.76 -41.72
N TYR A 274 -17.53 21.52 -41.92
CA TYR A 274 -16.86 20.35 -41.37
C TYR A 274 -16.95 19.16 -42.34
N VAL A 275 -16.18 18.12 -42.05
CA VAL A 275 -16.24 16.84 -42.76
C VAL A 275 -16.70 15.79 -41.76
N ASP A 276 -17.75 15.05 -42.09
CA ASP A 276 -18.21 13.94 -41.25
C ASP A 276 -17.32 12.70 -41.41
N VAL A 277 -17.50 11.69 -40.55
CA VAL A 277 -16.70 10.45 -40.61
C VAL A 277 -16.86 9.67 -41.94
N LEU A 278 -17.88 10.01 -42.73
CA LEU A 278 -18.14 9.41 -44.05
C LEU A 278 -17.50 10.24 -45.19
N GLY A 279 -16.80 11.33 -44.87
CA GLY A 279 -16.13 12.19 -45.84
C GLY A 279 -17.02 13.27 -46.46
N ASN A 280 -18.26 13.44 -46.01
CA ASN A 280 -19.16 14.44 -46.56
C ASN A 280 -18.83 15.83 -46.02
N LYS A 281 -18.68 16.81 -46.92
CA LYS A 281 -18.52 18.21 -46.56
C LYS A 281 -19.87 18.81 -46.23
N LYS A 282 -20.07 19.19 -44.97
CA LYS A 282 -21.32 19.76 -44.45
C LYS A 282 -21.08 21.13 -43.83
N THR A 283 -22.17 21.87 -43.60
CA THR A 283 -22.16 23.12 -42.85
C THR A 283 -23.15 23.00 -41.71
N VAL A 284 -22.74 23.33 -40.49
CA VAL A 284 -23.58 23.31 -39.29
C VAL A 284 -23.89 24.73 -38.83
N ASN A 285 -25.10 24.94 -38.29
CA ASN A 285 -25.46 26.16 -37.58
C ASN A 285 -25.01 26.05 -36.12
N LEU A 286 -24.25 27.01 -35.62
CA LEU A 286 -23.76 26.98 -34.25
C LEU A 286 -24.86 27.17 -33.22
N ASP A 287 -25.96 27.85 -33.55
CA ASP A 287 -27.10 27.99 -32.65
C ASP A 287 -27.85 26.65 -32.46
N GLU A 288 -27.88 25.79 -33.48
CA GLU A 288 -28.38 24.42 -33.36
C GLU A 288 -27.52 23.61 -32.38
N ILE A 289 -26.18 23.70 -32.51
CA ILE A 289 -25.27 22.98 -31.61
C ILE A 289 -25.38 23.47 -30.18
N LYS A 290 -25.59 24.77 -29.94
CA LYS A 290 -25.87 25.29 -28.60
C LYS A 290 -27.09 24.60 -27.97
N MET A 291 -28.16 24.40 -28.74
CA MET A 291 -29.35 23.68 -28.25
C MET A 291 -29.06 22.20 -27.95
N VAL A 292 -28.20 21.56 -28.74
CA VAL A 292 -27.78 20.16 -28.54
C VAL A 292 -26.98 20.00 -27.25
N ILE A 293 -26.06 20.93 -26.97
CA ILE A 293 -25.18 20.82 -25.79
C ILE A 293 -25.81 21.35 -24.50
N GLU A 294 -26.81 22.21 -24.57
CA GLU A 294 -27.47 22.81 -23.41
C GLU A 294 -27.87 21.80 -22.32
N PRO A 295 -28.56 20.67 -22.62
CA PRO A 295 -28.92 19.69 -21.58
C PRO A 295 -27.69 19.01 -20.96
N VAL A 296 -26.59 18.87 -21.71
CA VAL A 296 -25.33 18.28 -21.22
C VAL A 296 -24.64 19.25 -20.26
N VAL A 297 -24.62 20.55 -20.60
CA VAL A 297 -24.08 21.57 -19.71
C VAL A 297 -24.95 21.72 -18.45
N GLU A 298 -26.27 21.65 -18.57
CA GLU A 298 -27.16 21.66 -17.41
C GLU A 298 -26.90 20.44 -16.51
N ASN A 299 -26.72 19.24 -17.08
CA ASN A 299 -26.35 18.07 -16.30
C ASN A 299 -24.98 18.23 -15.60
N MET A 300 -23.97 18.75 -16.30
CA MET A 300 -22.66 19.08 -15.72
C MET A 300 -22.79 20.02 -14.52
N ALA A 301 -23.54 21.12 -14.69
CA ALA A 301 -23.81 22.07 -13.62
C ALA A 301 -24.50 21.41 -12.43
N SER A 302 -25.44 20.49 -12.69
CA SER A 302 -26.19 19.76 -11.66
C SER A 302 -25.28 18.86 -10.83
N LEU A 303 -24.42 18.07 -11.49
CA LEU A 303 -23.48 17.19 -10.82
C LEU A 303 -22.46 17.97 -9.98
N ILE A 304 -21.89 19.05 -10.54
CA ILE A 304 -20.97 19.95 -9.82
C ILE A 304 -21.67 20.57 -8.60
N SER A 305 -22.87 21.11 -8.78
CA SER A 305 -23.63 21.76 -7.71
C SER A 305 -23.99 20.77 -6.61
N GLY A 306 -24.46 19.57 -6.97
CA GLY A 306 -24.75 18.49 -6.04
C GLY A 306 -23.52 18.09 -5.22
N LYS A 307 -22.37 17.93 -5.88
CA LYS A 307 -21.11 17.61 -5.20
C LYS A 307 -20.64 18.74 -4.28
N ILE A 308 -20.80 20.01 -4.66
CA ILE A 308 -20.52 21.15 -3.77
C ILE A 308 -21.38 21.08 -2.51
N ILE A 309 -22.69 20.81 -2.64
CA ILE A 309 -23.59 20.68 -1.49
C ILE A 309 -23.21 19.49 -0.60
N GLU A 310 -22.88 18.34 -1.20
CA GLU A 310 -22.41 17.15 -0.48
C GLU A 310 -21.17 17.46 0.36
N LEU A 311 -20.16 18.10 -0.23
CA LEU A 311 -18.89 18.41 0.43
C LEU A 311 -19.00 19.54 1.46
N ASN A 312 -19.81 20.57 1.17
CA ASN A 312 -19.87 21.78 1.98
C ASN A 312 -21.02 21.77 3.00
N GLY A 313 -22.02 20.91 2.78
CA GLY A 313 -23.28 20.86 3.53
C GLY A 313 -24.28 21.99 3.17
N LYS A 314 -23.86 22.98 2.37
CA LYS A 314 -24.67 24.13 1.94
C LYS A 314 -24.05 24.86 0.75
N SER A 315 -24.80 25.77 0.13
CA SER A 315 -24.26 26.64 -0.92
C SER A 315 -23.11 27.52 -0.39
N PRO A 316 -22.02 27.69 -1.16
CA PRO A 316 -20.94 28.61 -0.82
C PRO A 316 -21.39 30.06 -0.96
N ASN A 317 -20.62 31.00 -0.40
CA ASN A 317 -20.81 32.43 -0.63
C ASN A 317 -20.51 32.84 -2.07
N ALA A 318 -19.47 32.27 -2.68
CA ALA A 318 -19.09 32.48 -4.07
C ALA A 318 -18.32 31.27 -4.63
N ILE A 319 -18.26 31.17 -5.95
CA ILE A 319 -17.65 30.08 -6.70
C ILE A 319 -16.67 30.65 -7.73
N PHE A 320 -15.46 30.10 -7.73
CA PHE A 320 -14.39 30.41 -8.66
C PHE A 320 -14.28 29.22 -9.63
N LEU A 321 -14.64 29.44 -10.90
CA LEU A 321 -14.51 28.43 -11.94
C LEU A 321 -13.18 28.65 -12.68
N VAL A 322 -12.41 27.59 -12.83
CA VAL A 322 -11.12 27.57 -13.54
C VAL A 322 -11.05 26.35 -14.48
N GLY A 323 -9.99 26.22 -15.27
CA GLY A 323 -9.86 25.14 -16.25
C GLY A 323 -10.62 25.42 -17.55
N GLY A 324 -10.19 24.80 -18.66
CA GLY A 324 -10.72 25.09 -19.99
C GLY A 324 -12.23 24.85 -20.14
N GLY A 325 -12.76 23.82 -19.47
CA GLY A 325 -14.18 23.47 -19.49
C GLY A 325 -15.08 24.49 -18.79
N SER A 326 -14.54 25.33 -17.90
CA SER A 326 -15.29 26.42 -17.25
C SER A 326 -15.85 27.47 -18.22
N GLN A 327 -15.30 27.53 -19.44
CA GLN A 327 -15.72 28.43 -20.51
C GLN A 327 -16.94 27.91 -21.29
N SER A 328 -17.48 26.74 -20.91
CA SER A 328 -18.69 26.19 -21.50
C SER A 328 -19.87 27.16 -21.37
N LEU A 329 -20.60 27.35 -22.46
CA LEU A 329 -21.73 28.27 -22.55
C LEU A 329 -22.76 28.01 -21.45
N SER A 330 -23.26 29.07 -20.81
CA SER A 330 -24.30 29.00 -19.77
C SER A 330 -23.96 28.22 -18.49
N LEU A 331 -22.76 27.62 -18.38
CA LEU A 331 -22.39 26.78 -17.24
C LEU A 331 -22.44 27.54 -15.90
N SER A 332 -21.82 28.71 -15.83
CA SER A 332 -21.83 29.55 -14.62
C SER A 332 -23.25 29.93 -14.20
N LYS A 333 -24.11 30.22 -15.17
CA LYS A 333 -25.52 30.56 -14.95
C LYS A 333 -26.32 29.39 -14.38
N HIS A 334 -26.13 28.18 -14.92
CA HIS A 334 -26.79 26.98 -14.42
C HIS A 334 -26.35 26.65 -12.99
N ILE A 335 -25.05 26.70 -12.71
CA ILE A 335 -24.51 26.52 -11.34
C ILE A 335 -25.12 27.57 -10.39
N SER A 336 -25.16 28.84 -10.81
CA SER A 336 -25.75 29.93 -10.04
C SER A 336 -27.20 29.65 -9.67
N LYS A 337 -28.01 29.22 -10.64
CA LYS A 337 -29.42 28.87 -10.45
C LYS A 337 -29.59 27.68 -9.50
N MET A 338 -28.81 26.61 -9.69
CA MET A 338 -28.90 25.38 -8.90
C MET A 338 -28.49 25.58 -7.44
N LEU A 339 -27.52 26.46 -7.19
CA LEU A 339 -27.05 26.78 -5.84
C LEU A 339 -27.74 27.99 -5.22
N ASN A 340 -28.71 28.58 -5.92
CA ASN A 340 -29.44 29.79 -5.52
C ASN A 340 -28.49 30.95 -5.17
N LEU A 341 -27.50 31.18 -6.03
CA LEU A 341 -26.55 32.26 -5.93
C LEU A 341 -26.87 33.36 -6.96
N PRO A 342 -26.54 34.62 -6.66
CA PRO A 342 -26.44 35.66 -7.68
C PRO A 342 -25.38 35.31 -8.75
N GLU A 343 -25.66 35.60 -10.02
CA GLU A 343 -24.77 35.24 -11.15
C GLU A 343 -23.36 35.85 -11.02
N ASP A 344 -23.24 37.04 -10.42
CA ASP A 344 -21.97 37.71 -10.18
C ASP A 344 -21.09 37.02 -9.11
N ARG A 345 -21.64 36.06 -8.37
CA ARG A 345 -20.92 35.23 -7.39
C ARG A 345 -20.45 33.90 -7.94
N VAL A 346 -20.72 33.57 -9.21
CA VAL A 346 -20.18 32.39 -9.90
C VAL A 346 -19.33 32.88 -11.06
N ALA A 347 -18.01 32.90 -10.85
CA ALA A 347 -17.13 33.65 -11.74
C ALA A 347 -15.99 32.80 -12.29
N VAL A 348 -15.83 32.85 -13.61
CA VAL A 348 -14.69 32.27 -14.32
C VAL A 348 -13.45 33.14 -14.07
N ARG A 349 -12.30 32.51 -13.84
CA ARG A 349 -11.05 33.18 -13.47
C ARG A 349 -9.89 32.64 -14.29
N GLY A 350 -9.10 33.54 -14.85
CA GLY A 350 -7.85 33.24 -15.56
C GLY A 350 -6.62 33.76 -14.82
N ILE A 351 -5.61 34.10 -15.59
CA ILE A 351 -4.31 34.55 -15.09
C ILE A 351 -4.41 35.81 -14.22
N GLU A 352 -5.40 36.68 -14.48
CA GLU A 352 -5.64 37.92 -13.76
C GLU A 352 -5.96 37.73 -12.28
N ALA A 353 -6.41 36.53 -11.90
CA ALA A 353 -6.71 36.19 -10.52
C ALA A 353 -5.48 35.75 -9.73
N ILE A 354 -4.39 35.38 -10.41
CA ILE A 354 -3.19 34.84 -9.77
C ILE A 354 -2.30 35.99 -9.30
N LYS A 355 -2.20 36.14 -7.98
CA LYS A 355 -1.29 37.12 -7.38
C LYS A 355 0.14 36.59 -7.46
N ASN A 356 1.12 37.50 -7.54
CA ASN A 356 2.56 37.18 -7.51
C ASN A 356 3.11 36.41 -8.73
N VAL A 357 2.47 36.53 -9.89
CA VAL A 357 3.01 36.02 -11.16
C VAL A 357 3.54 37.18 -12.01
N ILE A 358 4.76 37.05 -12.52
CA ILE A 358 5.32 37.88 -13.57
C ILE A 358 5.32 37.04 -14.84
N TYR A 359 4.60 37.48 -15.86
CA TYR A 359 4.47 36.73 -17.08
C TYR A 359 5.35 37.35 -18.17
N ALA A 360 6.39 36.62 -18.59
CA ALA A 360 7.29 37.06 -19.66
C ALA A 360 6.89 36.47 -21.04
N GLY A 361 5.97 35.49 -21.07
CA GLY A 361 5.45 34.85 -22.30
C GLY A 361 4.19 35.53 -22.86
N GLU A 362 3.56 34.90 -23.87
CA GLU A 362 2.34 35.43 -24.51
C GLU A 362 1.15 34.45 -24.58
N LYS A 363 1.32 33.15 -24.33
CA LYS A 363 0.41 32.07 -24.80
C LYS A 363 -0.75 31.72 -23.83
N LEU A 364 -0.54 31.68 -22.52
CA LEU A 364 -1.51 31.24 -21.51
C LEU A 364 -2.13 32.44 -20.81
N LYS A 365 -3.40 32.72 -21.10
CA LYS A 365 -4.16 33.81 -20.46
C LYS A 365 -5.53 33.40 -19.95
N GLY A 366 -6.10 32.31 -20.48
CA GLY A 366 -7.43 31.84 -20.10
C GLY A 366 -7.44 31.04 -18.78
N PRO A 367 -8.62 30.62 -18.32
CA PRO A 367 -8.80 29.79 -17.11
C PRO A 367 -7.97 28.50 -17.08
N GLU A 368 -7.65 27.96 -18.24
CA GLU A 368 -6.80 26.77 -18.42
C GLU A 368 -5.34 26.97 -17.95
N CYS A 369 -4.88 28.21 -17.73
CA CYS A 369 -3.53 28.46 -17.23
C CYS A 369 -3.39 28.32 -15.71
N VAL A 370 -4.50 28.36 -14.98
CA VAL A 370 -4.50 28.47 -13.52
C VAL A 370 -3.80 27.29 -12.88
N THR A 371 -4.14 26.07 -13.29
CA THR A 371 -3.64 24.84 -12.70
C THR A 371 -2.16 24.63 -13.00
N PRO A 372 -1.68 24.73 -14.26
CA PRO A 372 -0.24 24.68 -14.56
C PRO A 372 0.61 25.68 -13.76
N ILE A 373 0.14 26.93 -13.64
CA ILE A 373 0.83 27.96 -12.85
C ILE A 373 0.76 27.64 -11.35
N GLY A 374 -0.37 27.13 -10.87
CA GLY A 374 -0.55 26.68 -9.49
C GLY A 374 0.42 25.55 -9.09
N ILE A 375 0.71 24.62 -10.00
CA ILE A 375 1.70 23.54 -9.79
C ILE A 375 3.08 24.16 -9.58
N ALA A 376 3.44 25.12 -10.42
CA ALA A 376 4.71 25.83 -10.35
C ALA A 376 4.86 26.62 -9.03
N LEU A 377 3.77 27.25 -8.55
CA LEU A 377 3.70 27.95 -7.26
C LEU A 377 3.83 27.00 -6.05
N ASN A 378 3.24 25.81 -6.11
CA ASN A 378 3.25 24.85 -5.00
C ASN A 378 4.61 24.25 -4.69
N ASN A 379 5.50 24.12 -5.69
CA ASN A 379 6.85 23.58 -5.52
C ASN A 379 7.69 24.37 -4.48
N ALA A 380 7.44 25.67 -4.33
CA ALA A 380 8.15 26.52 -3.36
C ALA A 380 8.01 26.03 -1.90
N ASN A 381 6.95 25.29 -1.58
CA ASN A 381 6.62 24.88 -0.21
C ASN A 381 6.75 23.37 0.07
N LEU A 382 6.87 22.52 -0.96
CA LEU A 382 6.72 21.05 -0.82
C LEU A 382 7.98 20.21 -1.07
N SER A 383 9.02 20.77 -1.68
CA SER A 383 10.23 20.04 -2.12
C SER A 383 11.12 19.47 -0.99
N LYS A 384 10.69 19.56 0.27
CA LYS A 384 11.40 19.00 1.44
C LYS A 384 10.56 18.01 2.24
N THR A 385 9.38 17.63 1.76
CA THR A 385 8.38 16.94 2.58
C THR A 385 8.55 15.42 2.57
N PHE A 386 9.13 14.84 1.51
CA PHE A 386 9.32 13.39 1.38
C PHE A 386 10.71 13.07 0.80
N MET A 387 11.22 11.88 1.13
CA MET A 387 12.47 11.29 0.66
C MET A 387 12.22 9.83 0.28
N GLY A 388 12.89 9.33 -0.76
CA GLY A 388 12.87 7.94 -1.18
C GLY A 388 14.16 7.23 -0.80
N VAL A 389 14.06 6.09 -0.13
CA VAL A 389 15.20 5.19 0.14
C VAL A 389 14.93 3.82 -0.48
N PHE A 390 15.94 2.97 -0.63
CA PHE A 390 15.78 1.63 -1.16
C PHE A 390 16.02 0.61 -0.06
N VAL A 391 15.01 -0.16 0.34
CA VAL A 391 15.18 -1.27 1.29
C VAL A 391 15.20 -2.59 0.52
N ASN A 392 16.32 -3.31 0.55
CA ASN A 392 16.54 -4.55 -0.23
C ASN A 392 16.17 -4.39 -1.72
N GLY A 393 16.51 -3.24 -2.31
CA GLY A 393 16.22 -2.90 -3.70
C GLY A 393 14.78 -2.42 -3.97
N LYS A 394 13.87 -2.46 -2.98
CA LYS A 394 12.53 -1.89 -3.09
C LYS A 394 12.52 -0.43 -2.65
N LYS A 395 12.04 0.47 -3.51
CA LYS A 395 11.90 1.90 -3.18
C LYS A 395 10.81 2.09 -2.11
N ILE A 396 11.18 2.72 -1.00
CA ILE A 396 10.32 3.09 0.12
C ILE A 396 10.32 4.62 0.19
N LYS A 397 9.12 5.22 0.10
CA LYS A 397 8.96 6.67 0.30
C LYS A 397 8.63 6.96 1.75
N LEU A 398 9.33 7.93 2.31
CA LEU A 398 9.27 8.37 3.69
C LEU A 398 9.02 9.86 3.68
N TYR A 399 8.33 10.38 4.70
CA TYR A 399 8.32 11.82 4.93
C TYR A 399 9.74 12.26 5.34
N ASN A 400 10.22 13.41 4.85
CA ASN A 400 11.54 13.96 5.15
C ASN A 400 11.39 15.07 6.20
N SER A 401 11.60 14.73 7.48
CA SER A 401 11.69 15.70 8.58
C SER A 401 13.13 15.97 9.03
N GLY A 402 14.13 15.34 8.37
CA GLY A 402 15.56 15.50 8.63
C GLY A 402 16.13 14.61 9.75
N ASN A 403 15.33 13.70 10.31
CA ASN A 403 15.68 12.85 11.45
C ASN A 403 15.11 11.42 11.35
N GLN A 404 14.72 11.02 10.13
CA GLN A 404 14.26 9.68 9.78
C GLN A 404 15.35 8.67 10.09
N ARG A 405 14.96 7.51 10.59
CA ARG A 405 15.88 6.44 10.97
C ARG A 405 15.69 5.22 10.09
N ILE A 406 16.71 4.36 10.03
CA ILE A 406 16.61 3.08 9.34
C ILE A 406 15.40 2.26 9.82
N SER A 407 15.08 2.31 11.12
CA SER A 407 13.88 1.64 11.67
C SER A 407 12.57 2.04 10.97
N ASP A 408 12.44 3.31 10.58
CA ASP A 408 11.24 3.85 9.95
C ASP A 408 11.09 3.28 8.53
N ALA A 409 12.21 3.22 7.80
CA ALA A 409 12.27 2.61 6.47
C ALA A 409 11.97 1.10 6.52
N LEU A 410 12.51 0.37 7.49
CA LEU A 410 12.25 -1.07 7.64
C LEU A 410 10.79 -1.36 8.01
N ALA A 411 10.19 -0.55 8.89
CA ALA A 411 8.78 -0.70 9.25
C ALA A 411 7.86 -0.50 8.03
N LEU A 412 8.10 0.54 7.22
CA LEU A 412 7.33 0.80 5.99
C LEU A 412 7.61 -0.21 4.87
N ALA A 413 8.79 -0.83 4.86
CA ALA A 413 9.07 -1.98 4.01
C ALA A 413 8.34 -3.26 4.45
N GLY A 414 7.64 -3.25 5.60
CA GLY A 414 6.82 -4.35 6.11
C GLY A 414 7.58 -5.33 7.01
N PHE A 415 8.79 -4.98 7.45
CA PHE A 415 9.53 -5.81 8.41
C PHE A 415 8.98 -5.66 9.83
N LYS A 416 8.86 -6.78 10.54
CA LYS A 416 8.31 -6.83 11.89
C LYS A 416 9.40 -6.63 12.94
N PRO A 417 9.08 -6.03 14.11
CA PRO A 417 10.05 -5.91 15.21
C PRO A 417 10.65 -7.24 15.67
N SER A 418 9.88 -8.34 15.58
CA SER A 418 10.38 -9.70 15.89
C SER A 418 11.52 -10.16 14.99
N GLN A 419 11.70 -9.53 13.83
CA GLN A 419 12.80 -9.83 12.89
C GLN A 419 14.07 -9.03 13.20
N LEU A 420 14.00 -8.09 14.16
CA LEU A 420 15.14 -7.28 14.57
C LEU A 420 15.95 -7.96 15.69
N ILE A 421 15.27 -8.73 16.55
CA ILE A 421 15.86 -9.37 17.73
C ILE A 421 15.58 -10.87 17.65
N GLY A 422 16.63 -11.66 17.43
CA GLY A 422 16.53 -13.11 17.45
C GLY A 422 16.46 -13.64 18.88
N ARG A 423 15.63 -14.64 19.12
CA ARG A 423 15.46 -15.31 20.42
C ARG A 423 16.49 -16.43 20.57
N SER A 424 17.17 -16.51 21.71
CA SER A 424 18.00 -17.68 22.03
C SER A 424 17.12 -18.92 22.28
N GLY A 425 17.60 -20.07 21.85
CA GLY A 425 16.94 -21.35 22.09
C GLY A 425 16.84 -21.64 23.59
N LYS A 426 15.73 -22.24 24.00
CA LYS A 426 15.54 -22.70 25.38
C LYS A 426 16.58 -23.76 25.72
N SER A 427 17.20 -23.62 26.89
CA SER A 427 18.02 -24.68 27.46
C SER A 427 17.11 -25.76 28.04
N LEU A 428 17.58 -27.01 27.98
CA LEU A 428 16.93 -28.18 28.54
C LEU A 428 17.66 -28.58 29.82
N SER A 429 16.95 -28.67 30.95
CA SER A 429 17.49 -29.13 32.22
C SER A 429 16.72 -30.36 32.69
N PHE A 430 17.39 -31.46 32.96
CA PHE A 430 16.78 -32.74 33.36
C PHE A 430 17.74 -33.48 34.29
N ARG A 431 17.27 -34.49 35.02
CA ARG A 431 18.10 -35.29 35.91
C ARG A 431 18.39 -36.64 35.30
N VAL A 432 19.62 -37.14 35.48
CA VAL A 432 19.99 -38.53 35.17
C VAL A 432 20.52 -39.15 36.45
N ASN A 433 19.86 -40.20 36.96
CA ASN A 433 20.21 -40.85 38.23
C ASN A 433 20.38 -39.86 39.40
N GLY A 434 19.47 -38.88 39.48
CA GLY A 434 19.47 -37.83 40.50
C GLY A 434 20.39 -36.64 40.21
N GLU A 435 21.35 -36.75 39.29
CA GLU A 435 22.26 -35.67 38.90
C GLU A 435 21.65 -34.74 37.86
N LEU A 436 21.65 -33.43 38.13
CA LEU A 436 21.14 -32.43 37.20
C LEU A 436 22.08 -32.27 35.99
N ARG A 437 21.57 -32.55 34.80
CA ARG A 437 22.19 -32.26 33.51
C ARG A 437 21.49 -31.08 32.84
N ARG A 438 22.29 -30.30 32.11
CA ARG A 438 21.78 -29.16 31.34
C ARG A 438 22.40 -29.15 29.95
N VAL A 439 21.55 -29.03 28.95
CA VAL A 439 21.94 -28.80 27.55
C VAL A 439 21.48 -27.42 27.15
N TYR A 440 22.41 -26.61 26.66
CA TYR A 440 22.13 -25.24 26.27
C TYR A 440 21.54 -25.20 24.85
N GLY A 441 20.49 -24.40 24.67
CA GLY A 441 19.98 -24.09 23.33
C GLY A 441 20.97 -23.23 22.56
N GLU A 442 20.82 -23.17 21.24
CA GLU A 442 21.70 -22.38 20.39
C GLU A 442 21.50 -20.87 20.65
N SER A 443 22.56 -20.09 20.46
CA SER A 443 22.46 -18.63 20.50
C SER A 443 21.77 -18.10 19.24
N SER A 444 21.00 -17.02 19.37
CA SER A 444 20.45 -16.33 18.20
C SER A 444 21.54 -15.62 17.40
N ARG A 445 21.28 -15.40 16.11
CA ARG A 445 22.08 -14.53 15.25
C ARG A 445 21.38 -13.17 15.12
N PRO A 446 22.06 -12.05 15.37
CA PRO A 446 21.46 -10.72 15.26
C PRO A 446 21.12 -10.40 13.80
N CYS A 447 20.21 -9.44 13.61
CA CYS A 447 19.96 -8.90 12.27
C CYS A 447 21.19 -8.14 11.75
N MET A 448 21.29 -8.04 10.43
CA MET A 448 22.34 -7.27 9.75
C MET A 448 21.70 -6.11 9.00
N ILE A 449 22.25 -4.91 9.20
CA ILE A 449 21.79 -3.67 8.57
C ILE A 449 23.01 -3.02 7.91
N ILE A 450 22.90 -2.71 6.62
CA ILE A 450 23.93 -2.02 5.85
C ILE A 450 23.28 -0.82 5.17
N GLN A 451 23.81 0.38 5.37
CA GLN A 451 23.40 1.61 4.70
C GLN A 451 24.50 2.05 3.73
N ASN A 452 24.19 2.18 2.44
CA ASN A 452 25.12 2.60 1.38
C ASN A 452 26.45 1.82 1.40
N GLY A 453 26.36 0.51 1.64
CA GLY A 453 27.52 -0.39 1.69
C GLY A 453 28.33 -0.38 3.00
N LYS A 454 27.86 0.33 4.06
CA LYS A 454 28.51 0.36 5.38
C LYS A 454 27.61 -0.21 6.46
N ASP A 455 28.20 -0.85 7.46
CA ASP A 455 27.47 -1.31 8.65
C ASP A 455 26.72 -0.14 9.30
N ALA A 456 25.46 -0.37 9.64
CA ALA A 456 24.59 0.64 10.21
C ALA A 456 23.70 0.07 11.32
N HIS A 457 23.07 0.96 12.07
CA HIS A 457 22.19 0.65 13.18
C HIS A 457 20.78 1.18 12.93
N LEU A 458 19.79 0.60 13.62
CA LEU A 458 18.38 0.99 13.49
C LEU A 458 18.12 2.49 13.72
N MET A 459 18.97 3.13 14.50
CA MET A 459 18.82 4.53 14.89
C MET A 459 19.60 5.51 14.00
N ASP A 460 20.35 5.00 13.03
CA ASP A 460 21.11 5.85 12.12
C ASP A 460 20.18 6.61 11.19
N VAL A 461 20.56 7.85 10.90
CA VAL A 461 19.75 8.76 10.11
C VAL A 461 19.84 8.37 8.64
N ILE A 462 18.69 8.39 7.97
CA ILE A 462 18.60 8.13 6.53
C ILE A 462 18.39 9.43 5.76
N ASN A 463 19.02 9.52 4.60
CA ASN A 463 18.91 10.61 3.65
C ASN A 463 18.24 10.14 2.35
N ASP A 464 17.74 11.10 1.58
CA ASP A 464 17.12 10.82 0.28
C ASP A 464 18.11 10.10 -0.65
N GLY A 465 17.64 9.01 -1.26
CA GLY A 465 18.41 8.14 -2.13
C GLY A 465 19.17 7.00 -1.41
N ASP A 466 19.15 6.92 -0.09
CA ASP A 466 19.93 5.90 0.63
C ASP A 466 19.50 4.45 0.27
N GLU A 467 20.49 3.56 0.14
CA GLU A 467 20.30 2.12 -0.01
C GLU A 467 20.50 1.41 1.32
N ILE A 468 19.48 0.70 1.78
CA ILE A 468 19.44 -0.04 3.04
C ILE A 468 19.28 -1.53 2.70
N PHE A 469 20.29 -2.32 3.03
CA PHE A 469 20.19 -3.77 3.02
C PHE A 469 19.89 -4.28 4.43
N PHE A 470 18.84 -5.08 4.55
CA PHE A 470 18.41 -5.67 5.81
C PHE A 470 18.26 -7.18 5.70
N ASN A 471 19.00 -7.88 6.56
CA ASN A 471 18.84 -9.32 6.76
C ASN A 471 18.28 -9.58 8.18
N PRO A 472 17.12 -10.24 8.31
CA PRO A 472 16.51 -10.54 9.61
C PRO A 472 17.41 -11.32 10.57
N ALA A 473 17.14 -11.16 11.86
CA ALA A 473 17.70 -12.00 12.90
C ALA A 473 17.21 -13.46 12.75
N VAL A 474 18.04 -14.41 13.19
CA VAL A 474 17.71 -15.84 13.18
C VAL A 474 17.67 -16.35 14.61
N ASP A 475 16.55 -16.96 14.99
CA ASP A 475 16.39 -17.57 16.31
C ASP A 475 17.34 -18.75 16.50
N GLY A 476 17.81 -18.91 17.73
CA GLY A 476 18.52 -20.10 18.16
C GLY A 476 17.55 -21.26 18.36
N ARG A 477 17.98 -22.47 18.02
CA ARG A 477 17.19 -23.69 18.21
C ARG A 477 17.18 -24.10 19.68
N ASP A 478 16.02 -24.53 20.16
CA ASP A 478 15.88 -25.13 21.48
C ASP A 478 16.75 -26.39 21.61
N ALA A 479 17.31 -26.60 22.81
CA ALA A 479 18.07 -27.80 23.11
C ALA A 479 17.18 -29.05 23.00
N LYS A 480 17.68 -30.09 22.33
CA LYS A 480 17.02 -31.39 22.21
C LYS A 480 18.03 -32.48 22.56
N VAL A 481 17.57 -33.48 23.30
CA VAL A 481 18.32 -34.68 23.66
C VAL A 481 17.37 -35.85 23.51
N LYS A 482 17.77 -36.89 22.79
CA LYS A 482 17.00 -38.14 22.77
C LYS A 482 17.46 -39.04 23.90
N LEU A 483 16.56 -39.88 24.41
CA LEU A 483 16.87 -40.83 25.47
C LEU A 483 18.00 -41.79 25.07
N GLY A 484 18.02 -42.23 23.82
CA GLY A 484 19.08 -43.08 23.26
C GLY A 484 20.46 -42.44 23.26
N ASP A 485 20.56 -41.10 23.21
CA ASP A 485 21.84 -40.40 23.27
C ASP A 485 22.48 -40.46 24.67
N LEU A 486 21.72 -40.89 25.69
CA LEU A 486 22.17 -40.99 27.07
C LEU A 486 22.53 -42.41 27.52
N LEU A 487 22.18 -43.43 26.73
CA LEU A 487 22.30 -44.84 27.11
C LEU A 487 23.52 -45.49 26.44
N MET A 488 24.17 -46.40 27.16
CA MET A 488 25.19 -47.31 26.63
C MET A 488 24.57 -48.68 26.29
N ASP A 489 25.26 -49.48 25.47
CA ASP A 489 24.81 -50.83 25.10
C ASP A 489 24.52 -51.69 26.36
N GLY A 490 23.29 -52.20 26.46
CA GLY A 490 22.82 -53.01 27.60
C GLY A 490 22.21 -52.21 28.76
N GLU A 491 22.10 -50.88 28.65
CA GLU A 491 21.39 -50.06 29.64
C GLU A 491 19.92 -49.86 29.25
N ILE A 492 19.03 -49.85 30.26
CA ILE A 492 17.62 -49.47 30.10
C ILE A 492 17.35 -48.22 30.94
N ALA A 493 16.50 -47.32 30.42
CA ALA A 493 16.12 -46.10 31.14
C ALA A 493 14.62 -46.01 31.39
N LYS A 494 14.26 -45.42 32.52
CA LYS A 494 12.90 -44.95 32.80
C LYS A 494 12.90 -43.43 32.86
N VAL A 495 11.93 -42.78 32.23
CA VAL A 495 11.71 -41.34 32.36
C VAL A 495 10.50 -41.13 33.26
N ASN A 496 10.67 -40.37 34.34
CA ASN A 496 9.65 -40.10 35.36
C ASN A 496 8.99 -41.41 35.89
N GLY A 497 9.79 -42.47 36.06
CA GLY A 497 9.35 -43.76 36.56
C GLY A 497 8.68 -44.69 35.53
N ARG A 498 8.60 -44.30 34.25
CA ARG A 498 8.02 -45.14 33.17
C ARG A 498 9.07 -45.51 32.12
N PRO A 499 9.07 -46.73 31.58
CA PRO A 499 9.93 -47.09 30.45
C PRO A 499 9.50 -46.29 29.21
N GLU A 500 10.45 -45.68 28.52
CA GLU A 500 10.24 -44.90 27.28
C GLU A 500 11.19 -45.40 26.18
N ASP A 501 10.85 -45.13 24.92
CA ASP A 501 11.66 -45.52 23.76
C ASP A 501 12.95 -44.68 23.68
N LEU A 502 13.99 -45.22 23.04
CA LEU A 502 15.24 -44.53 22.72
C LEU A 502 15.01 -43.24 21.92
N ASP A 503 13.94 -43.19 21.11
CA ASP A 503 13.56 -41.99 20.35
C ASP A 503 12.83 -40.91 21.15
N TYR A 504 12.58 -41.13 22.44
CA TYR A 504 11.95 -40.16 23.32
C TYR A 504 12.79 -38.87 23.42
N GLU A 505 12.20 -37.72 23.05
CA GLU A 505 12.82 -36.40 23.26
C GLU A 505 12.62 -35.97 24.72
N ILE A 506 13.72 -35.85 25.45
CA ILE A 506 13.74 -35.44 26.86
C ILE A 506 13.18 -34.02 27.01
N LYS A 507 12.31 -33.85 28.00
CA LYS A 507 11.63 -32.60 28.33
C LYS A 507 12.26 -31.96 29.56
N ASP A 508 12.06 -30.64 29.67
CA ASP A 508 12.60 -29.87 30.79
C ASP A 508 11.95 -30.33 32.10
N GLY A 509 12.77 -30.67 33.07
CA GLY A 509 12.36 -31.23 34.36
C GLY A 509 12.26 -32.75 34.42
N ASP A 510 12.50 -33.47 33.31
CA ASP A 510 12.45 -34.94 33.31
C ASP A 510 13.48 -35.56 34.26
N GLU A 511 13.10 -36.68 34.87
CA GLU A 511 13.98 -37.51 35.68
C GLU A 511 14.21 -38.85 34.99
N VAL A 512 15.43 -39.05 34.50
CA VAL A 512 15.86 -40.25 33.79
C VAL A 512 16.61 -41.15 34.78
N GLU A 513 16.10 -42.36 34.99
CA GLU A 513 16.73 -43.40 35.80
C GLU A 513 17.33 -44.45 34.86
N ILE A 514 18.66 -44.51 34.77
CA ILE A 514 19.41 -45.50 33.99
C ILE A 514 19.74 -46.68 34.88
N ILE A 515 19.20 -47.83 34.52
CA ILE A 515 19.39 -49.10 35.23
C ILE A 515 20.38 -49.93 34.40
N ARG A 516 21.50 -50.28 35.03
CA ARG A 516 22.40 -51.31 34.52
C ARG A 516 21.94 -52.66 35.05
N GLU A 517 21.79 -53.64 34.18
CA GLU A 517 21.70 -55.03 34.64
C GLU A 517 23.04 -55.41 35.28
N SER A 518 23.10 -55.36 36.62
CA SER A 518 24.17 -56.02 37.36
C SER A 518 23.77 -57.48 37.56
N GLU A 519 24.62 -58.39 37.09
CA GLU A 519 24.63 -59.80 37.46
C GLU A 519 24.61 -59.92 39.00
N GLU A 520 23.49 -60.38 39.56
CA GLU A 520 23.33 -61.17 40.79
C GLU A 520 22.01 -60.83 41.51
N THR A 521 20.96 -61.60 41.19
CA THR A 521 20.17 -62.31 42.22
C THR A 521 19.32 -63.36 41.52
N VAL A 522 19.76 -64.61 41.64
CA VAL A 522 18.95 -65.78 41.26
C VAL A 522 17.98 -66.06 42.41
N GLU A 523 16.75 -65.57 42.30
CA GLU A 523 15.62 -66.23 42.94
C GLU A 523 15.01 -67.22 41.94
N LYS A 524 15.12 -68.51 42.28
CA LYS A 524 14.48 -69.61 41.54
C LYS A 524 12.96 -69.44 41.61
N VAL A 525 12.37 -68.95 40.53
CA VAL A 525 10.98 -69.28 40.19
C VAL A 525 11.03 -70.59 39.39
N GLU A 526 10.48 -71.66 39.93
CA GLU A 526 10.26 -72.89 39.17
C GLU A 526 9.32 -72.59 38.01
N LYS A 527 9.90 -72.47 36.81
CA LYS A 527 9.16 -72.40 35.55
C LYS A 527 8.40 -73.72 35.39
N LYS A 528 7.06 -73.66 35.45
CA LYS A 528 6.21 -74.76 34.99
C LYS A 528 6.28 -74.81 33.47
N TYR A 529 6.22 -76.02 32.91
CA TYR A 529 6.22 -76.21 31.46
C TYR A 529 5.07 -77.11 31.08
N ILE A 530 4.52 -76.88 29.89
CA ILE A 530 3.60 -77.79 29.22
C ILE A 530 4.34 -78.42 28.02
N ASN A 531 4.17 -79.71 27.80
CA ASN A 531 4.72 -80.44 26.67
C ASN A 531 3.60 -80.75 25.69
N ILE A 532 3.77 -80.38 24.44
CA ILE A 532 2.83 -80.67 23.36
C ILE A 532 3.54 -81.46 22.26
N SER A 533 2.81 -82.21 21.46
CA SER A 533 3.34 -82.87 20.27
C SER A 533 2.90 -82.11 19.03
N VAL A 534 3.82 -81.65 18.19
CA VAL A 534 3.50 -81.01 16.90
C VAL A 534 4.05 -81.85 15.77
N ASN A 535 3.17 -82.43 14.94
CA ASN A 535 3.53 -83.33 13.83
C ASN A 535 4.43 -84.51 14.25
N GLY A 536 4.37 -84.93 15.52
CA GLY A 536 5.15 -86.03 16.08
C GLY A 536 6.38 -85.60 16.90
N ASP A 537 6.76 -84.31 16.86
CA ASP A 537 7.88 -83.77 17.64
C ASP A 537 7.38 -83.14 18.95
N ILE A 538 8.02 -83.49 20.07
CA ILE A 538 7.65 -82.97 21.39
C ILE A 538 8.28 -81.60 21.61
N ILE A 539 7.44 -80.59 21.82
CA ILE A 539 7.84 -79.21 22.12
C ILE A 539 7.47 -78.89 23.57
N LYS A 540 8.48 -78.43 24.32
CA LYS A 540 8.33 -78.03 25.72
C LYS A 540 8.18 -76.51 25.80
N LEU A 541 6.99 -76.05 26.16
CA LEU A 541 6.64 -74.63 26.27
C LEU A 541 6.64 -74.21 27.74
N GLU A 542 7.18 -73.03 28.02
CA GLU A 542 7.16 -72.45 29.36
C GLU A 542 5.78 -71.87 29.67
N ASP A 543 5.20 -72.26 30.81
CA ASP A 543 3.84 -71.90 31.23
C ASP A 543 3.72 -70.37 31.40
N LYS A 544 2.82 -69.75 30.64
CA LYS A 544 2.53 -68.30 30.71
C LYS A 544 1.14 -68.08 31.30
N LEU A 545 1.00 -67.09 32.18
CA LEU A 545 -0.21 -66.83 33.01
C LEU A 545 -1.54 -66.76 32.22
N GLU A 546 -1.52 -66.38 30.95
CA GLU A 546 -2.71 -66.24 30.10
C GLU A 546 -3.07 -67.51 29.31
N GLY A 547 -2.21 -68.54 29.34
CA GLY A 547 -2.32 -69.77 28.55
C GLY A 547 -1.88 -69.59 27.08
N TYR A 548 -1.58 -70.68 26.38
CA TYR A 548 -1.26 -70.64 24.94
C TYR A 548 -2.51 -70.80 24.09
N ILE A 549 -2.50 -70.16 22.93
CA ILE A 549 -3.47 -70.42 21.86
C ILE A 549 -2.76 -70.94 20.60
N PHE A 550 -3.49 -71.61 19.71
CA PHE A 550 -2.94 -72.37 18.59
C PHE A 550 -1.98 -71.55 17.70
N VAL A 551 -2.28 -70.26 17.47
CA VAL A 551 -1.40 -69.40 16.66
C VAL A 551 -0.01 -69.20 17.26
N ASP A 552 0.12 -69.27 18.58
CA ASP A 552 1.40 -69.10 19.26
C ASP A 552 2.39 -70.22 18.89
N ILE A 553 1.88 -71.38 18.49
CA ILE A 553 2.70 -72.56 18.15
C ILE A 553 3.56 -72.31 16.91
N PHE A 554 3.13 -71.45 15.99
CA PHE A 554 3.91 -71.08 14.80
C PHE A 554 5.22 -70.36 15.14
N ASN A 555 5.36 -69.78 16.34
CA ASN A 555 6.62 -69.19 16.78
C ASN A 555 7.65 -70.24 17.22
N TYR A 556 7.22 -71.49 17.45
CA TYR A 556 8.06 -72.57 17.99
C TYR A 556 8.33 -73.68 16.97
N ILE A 557 7.80 -73.57 15.76
CA ILE A 557 8.03 -74.51 14.67
C ILE A 557 8.48 -73.76 13.43
N ASP A 558 9.48 -74.32 12.74
CA ASP A 558 9.99 -73.74 11.50
C ASP A 558 9.24 -74.37 10.32
N LEU A 559 8.17 -73.69 9.88
CA LEU A 559 7.36 -74.11 8.73
C LEU A 559 7.61 -73.15 7.57
N ASP A 560 8.06 -73.66 6.42
CA ASP A 560 8.18 -72.83 5.21
C ASP A 560 6.82 -72.70 4.51
N TYR A 561 6.06 -71.68 4.90
CA TYR A 561 4.70 -71.42 4.40
C TYR A 561 4.67 -70.51 3.17
N LYS A 562 5.83 -70.08 2.63
CA LYS A 562 5.89 -69.05 1.56
C LYS A 562 5.19 -69.45 0.25
N ASN A 563 4.95 -70.75 0.02
CA ASN A 563 4.25 -71.27 -1.16
C ASN A 563 3.00 -72.12 -0.82
N ALA A 564 2.49 -72.05 0.42
CA ALA A 564 1.35 -72.86 0.85
C ALA A 564 0.02 -72.30 0.33
N LYS A 565 -0.77 -73.11 -0.42
CA LYS A 565 -2.11 -72.70 -0.88
C LYS A 565 -3.22 -72.95 0.15
N ASN A 566 -3.11 -73.99 0.96
CA ASN A 566 -4.04 -74.29 2.06
C ASN A 566 -3.31 -75.07 3.18
N ILE A 567 -3.52 -74.65 4.43
CA ILE A 567 -2.95 -75.29 5.62
C ILE A 567 -4.09 -75.97 6.38
N LYS A 568 -3.98 -77.28 6.64
CA LYS A 568 -4.92 -78.02 7.48
C LYS A 568 -4.36 -78.08 8.90
N MET A 569 -5.08 -77.48 9.84
CA MET A 569 -4.73 -77.42 11.26
C MET A 569 -5.66 -78.32 12.06
N LEU A 570 -5.09 -79.25 12.81
CA LEU A 570 -5.82 -80.12 13.72
C LEU A 570 -5.24 -80.01 15.13
N LEU A 571 -6.12 -79.94 16.13
CA LEU A 571 -5.80 -80.07 17.55
C LEU A 571 -6.50 -81.34 18.05
N ASN A 572 -5.74 -82.29 18.57
CA ASN A 572 -6.22 -83.60 19.02
C ASN A 572 -7.10 -84.31 17.98
N GLY A 573 -6.74 -84.19 16.70
CA GLY A 573 -7.43 -84.82 15.57
C GLY A 573 -8.67 -84.09 15.02
N GLN A 574 -9.10 -82.97 15.61
CA GLN A 574 -10.23 -82.15 15.13
C GLN A 574 -9.76 -80.84 14.50
N ASN A 575 -10.53 -80.26 13.56
CA ASN A 575 -10.19 -78.98 12.92
C ASN A 575 -10.05 -77.87 13.98
N ALA A 576 -8.89 -77.21 13.99
CA ALA A 576 -8.56 -76.17 14.95
C ALA A 576 -8.65 -74.77 14.34
N ALA A 577 -9.06 -73.80 15.14
CA ALA A 577 -8.97 -72.38 14.86
C ALA A 577 -7.74 -71.75 15.53
N PHE A 578 -7.26 -70.62 14.99
CA PHE A 578 -6.05 -69.93 15.48
C PHE A 578 -6.12 -69.48 16.94
N THR A 579 -7.33 -69.27 17.47
CA THR A 579 -7.58 -68.78 18.83
C THR A 579 -7.85 -69.90 19.83
N ASP A 580 -7.81 -71.17 19.42
CA ASP A 580 -8.12 -72.29 20.31
C ASP A 580 -7.02 -72.46 21.35
N LYS A 581 -7.41 -72.71 22.61
CA LYS A 581 -6.47 -72.84 23.73
C LYS A 581 -5.72 -74.17 23.69
N ILE A 582 -4.42 -74.11 24.00
CA ILE A 582 -3.50 -75.24 24.04
C ILE A 582 -3.18 -75.59 25.50
N ASN A 583 -3.25 -76.88 25.81
CA ASN A 583 -3.00 -77.44 27.14
C ASN A 583 -1.85 -78.47 27.10
N ASP A 584 -1.36 -78.82 28.28
CA ASP A 584 -0.33 -79.85 28.45
C ASP A 584 -0.78 -81.21 27.90
N GLY A 585 0.04 -81.81 27.06
CA GLY A 585 -0.20 -83.10 26.40
C GLY A 585 -0.95 -83.03 25.07
N ASP A 586 -1.34 -81.84 24.59
CA ASP A 586 -2.08 -81.71 23.33
C ASP A 586 -1.24 -82.13 22.10
N GLU A 587 -1.90 -82.80 21.16
CA GLU A 587 -1.33 -83.24 19.88
C GLU A 587 -1.84 -82.36 18.73
N ILE A 588 -0.91 -81.64 18.11
CA ILE A 588 -1.16 -80.68 17.05
C ILE A 588 -0.64 -81.26 15.74
N THR A 589 -1.49 -81.29 14.72
CA THR A 589 -1.09 -81.66 13.36
C THR A 589 -1.30 -80.49 12.42
N ILE A 590 -0.22 -80.03 11.80
CA ILE A 590 -0.24 -78.96 10.80
C ILE A 590 0.28 -79.54 9.49
N LYS A 591 -0.62 -79.72 8.53
CA LYS A 591 -0.29 -80.22 7.19
C LYS A 591 -0.43 -79.11 6.18
N ILE A 592 0.67 -78.81 5.50
CA ILE A 592 0.69 -77.89 4.37
C ILE A 592 0.45 -78.72 3.11
N ASN A 593 -0.66 -78.46 2.42
CA ASN A 593 -0.85 -78.99 1.07
C ASN A 593 -0.24 -77.99 0.09
N VAL A 594 0.84 -78.40 -0.56
CA VAL A 594 1.55 -77.63 -1.59
C VAL A 594 0.74 -77.60 -2.88
#